data_AF-A0A024H194-F1
#
_entry.id   AF-A0A024H194-F1
#
_cell.length_a   1.000
_cell.length_b   1.000
_cell.length_c   1.000
_cell.angle_alpha   90.00
_cell.angle_beta   90.00
_cell.angle_gamma   90.00
#
_symmetry.space_group_name_H-M   'P 1'
#
loop_
_entity.id
_entity.type
_entity.pdbx_description
1 polymer ?
#
loop_
_entity_poly.entity_id
_entity_poly.type
_entity_poly.pdbx_seq_one_letter_code
_entity_poly.pdbx_strand_id
1 'polypeptide(L)' 'MDKESTLEHETTLEHALDVAKANHKEAVRLLEGARAGHATGDVSADRVRQLEGLLAIAEEDLRRVMREQ' A
#
# COMPACT_ATOMS: atom_id res chain seq x y z
N MET A 1 -16.66 5.72 31.74
CA MET A 1 -17.15 6.19 30.42
C MET A 1 -16.22 5.50 29.43
N ASP A 2 -16.51 4.24 29.10
CA ASP A 2 -15.51 3.28 28.58
C ASP A 2 -16.00 2.53 27.33
N LYS A 3 -17.05 3.02 26.68
CA LYS A 3 -17.66 2.39 25.49
C LYS A 3 -17.41 3.14 24.20
N GLU A 4 -17.10 4.43 24.26
CA GLU A 4 -16.80 5.22 23.06
C GLU A 4 -15.40 4.91 22.50
N SER A 5 -14.44 4.62 23.37
CA SER A 5 -13.04 4.41 22.95
C SER A 5 -12.85 3.12 22.13
N THR A 6 -13.53 2.02 22.46
CA THR A 6 -13.40 0.75 21.72
C THR A 6 -14.03 0.79 20.33
N LEU A 7 -15.19 1.48 20.18
CA LEU A 7 -15.89 1.62 18.90
C LEU A 7 -15.14 2.53 17.89
N GLU A 8 -14.47 3.58 18.39
CA GLU A 8 -13.63 4.44 17.54
C GLU A 8 -12.39 3.70 17.00
N HIS A 9 -11.77 2.82 17.80
CA HIS A 9 -10.60 2.04 17.37
C HIS A 9 -10.96 0.96 16.34
N GLU A 10 -12.09 0.26 16.51
CA GLU A 10 -12.55 -0.76 15.55
C GLU A 10 -12.84 -0.15 14.17
N THR A 11 -13.50 1.01 14.12
CA THR A 11 -13.81 1.70 12.86
C THR A 11 -12.58 2.33 12.19
N THR A 12 -11.56 2.73 12.95
CA THR A 12 -10.30 3.24 12.39
C THR A 12 -9.36 2.14 11.91
N LEU A 13 -9.32 0.99 12.59
CA LEU A 13 -8.51 -0.16 12.17
C LEU A 13 -9.05 -0.83 10.90
N GLU A 14 -10.37 -1.03 10.81
CA GLU A 14 -11.01 -1.53 9.58
C GLU A 14 -10.74 -0.58 8.39
N HIS A 15 -10.88 0.74 8.61
CA HIS A 15 -10.55 1.73 7.59
C HIS A 15 -9.07 1.74 7.20
N ALA A 16 -8.16 1.60 8.18
CA ALA A 16 -6.72 1.51 7.92
C ALA A 16 -6.38 0.27 7.08
N LEU A 17 -7.05 -0.86 7.31
CA LEU A 17 -6.82 -2.09 6.54
C LEU A 17 -7.26 -1.92 5.09
N ASP A 18 -8.40 -1.29 4.85
CA ASP A 18 -8.90 -1.05 3.51
C ASP A 18 -8.00 -0.06 2.74
N VAL A 19 -7.52 0.98 3.42
CA VAL A 19 -6.54 1.92 2.86
C VAL A 19 -5.22 1.21 2.53
N ALA A 20 -4.69 0.38 3.43
CA ALA A 20 -3.46 -0.36 3.21
C ALA A 20 -3.57 -1.33 2.02
N LYS A 21 -4.72 -2.04 1.88
CA LYS A 21 -5.01 -2.90 0.72
C LYS A 21 -5.09 -2.09 -0.57
N ALA A 22 -5.76 -0.94 -0.57
CA ALA A 22 -5.87 -0.08 -1.73
C ALA A 22 -4.49 0.45 -2.17
N ASN A 23 -3.67 0.89 -1.21
CA ASN A 23 -2.31 1.38 -1.46
C ASN A 23 -1.42 0.29 -2.05
N HIS A 24 -1.44 -0.92 -1.49
CA HIS A 24 -0.69 -2.05 -2.03
C HIS A 24 -1.12 -2.38 -3.47
N LYS A 25 -2.42 -2.45 -3.73
CA LYS A 25 -2.96 -2.71 -5.07
C LYS A 25 -2.52 -1.65 -6.08
N GLU A 26 -2.56 -0.37 -5.71
CA GLU A 26 -2.14 0.71 -6.58
C GLU A 26 -0.63 0.70 -6.82
N ALA A 27 0.19 0.40 -5.80
CA ALA A 27 1.64 0.25 -5.96
C ALA A 27 2.00 -0.88 -6.95
N VAL A 28 1.30 -2.02 -6.89
CA VAL A 28 1.46 -3.11 -7.86
C VAL A 28 1.11 -2.63 -9.27
N ARG A 29 -0.06 -1.99 -9.45
CA ARG A 29 -0.51 -1.48 -10.75
C ARG A 29 0.48 -0.49 -11.38
N LEU A 30 1.02 0.41 -10.56
CA LEU A 30 2.02 1.39 -10.99
C LEU A 30 3.33 0.70 -11.41
N LEU A 31 3.79 -0.29 -10.64
CA LEU A 31 5.01 -1.02 -10.94
C LEU A 31 4.88 -1.85 -12.22
N GLU A 32 3.75 -2.53 -12.42
CA GLU A 32 3.47 -3.27 -13.67
C GLU A 32 3.48 -2.33 -14.88
N GLY A 33 2.80 -1.18 -14.77
CA GLY A 33 2.80 -0.16 -15.82
C GLY A 33 4.21 0.39 -16.10
N ALA A 34 5.00 0.64 -15.06
CA ALA A 34 6.37 1.11 -15.21
C ALA A 34 7.30 0.06 -15.83
N ARG A 35 7.13 -1.22 -15.50
CA ARG A 35 7.88 -2.32 -16.14
C ARG A 35 7.54 -2.45 -17.62
N ALA A 36 6.26 -2.33 -17.97
CA ALA A 36 5.83 -2.32 -19.37
C ALA A 36 6.40 -1.11 -20.13
N GLY A 37 6.31 0.10 -19.56
CA GLY A 37 6.89 1.31 -20.15
C GLY A 37 8.42 1.31 -20.19
N HIS A 38 9.07 0.58 -19.29
CA HIS A 38 10.53 0.42 -19.34
C HIS A 38 10.96 -0.44 -20.53
N ALA A 39 10.18 -1.49 -20.85
CA ALA A 39 10.44 -2.34 -22.00
C ALA A 39 10.31 -1.60 -23.34
N THR A 40 9.51 -0.53 -23.41
CA THR A 40 9.39 0.35 -24.58
C THR A 40 10.36 1.53 -24.57
N GLY A 41 11.06 1.76 -23.46
CA GLY A 41 11.98 2.89 -23.26
C GLY A 41 11.29 4.19 -22.79
N ASP A 42 9.97 4.18 -22.60
CA ASP A 42 9.19 5.33 -22.13
C ASP A 42 9.41 5.63 -20.64
N VAL A 43 9.87 4.64 -19.87
CA VAL A 43 10.12 4.75 -18.42
C VAL A 43 11.57 4.39 -18.12
N SER A 44 12.24 5.20 -17.29
CA SER A 44 13.61 4.93 -16.85
C SER A 44 13.68 3.80 -15.84
N ALA A 45 14.82 3.11 -15.80
CA ALA A 45 15.08 2.08 -14.78
C ALA A 45 15.03 2.65 -13.34
N ASP A 46 15.39 3.93 -13.15
CA ASP A 46 15.27 4.62 -11.86
C ASP A 46 13.82 4.71 -11.39
N ARG A 47 12.90 5.03 -12.29
CA ARG A 47 11.47 5.11 -11.96
C ARG A 47 10.92 3.74 -11.57
N VAL A 48 11.34 2.66 -12.24
CA VAL A 48 10.97 1.29 -11.87
C VAL A 48 11.47 0.98 -10.45
N ARG A 49 12.74 1.27 -10.14
CA ARG A 49 13.32 1.06 -8.81
C ARG A 49 12.58 1.85 -7.71
N GLN A 50 12.19 3.09 -7.99
CA GLN A 50 11.40 3.89 -7.03
C GLN A 50 10.05 3.24 -6.72
N LEU A 51 9.38 2.68 -7.74
CA LEU A 51 8.09 2.00 -7.57
C LEU A 51 8.23 0.65 -6.87
N GLU A 52 9.35 -0.05 -7.05
CA GLU A 52 9.68 -1.24 -6.25
C GLU A 52 9.85 -0.88 -4.77
N GLY A 53 10.52 0.23 -4.47
CA GLY A 53 10.61 0.75 -3.10
C GLY A 53 9.26 1.15 -2.50
N LEU A 54 8.40 1.78 -3.29
CA LEU A 54 7.03 2.13 -2.87
C LEU A 54 6.21 0.87 -2.55
N LEU A 55 6.29 -0.16 -3.38
CA LEU A 55 5.61 -1.43 -3.14
C LEU A 55 6.07 -2.08 -1.84
N ALA A 56 7.39 -2.09 -1.57
CA ALA A 56 7.93 -2.65 -0.33
C ALA A 56 7.38 -1.94 0.93
N ILE A 57 7.25 -0.61 0.88
CA ILE A 57 6.64 0.18 1.97
C ILE A 57 5.15 -0.17 2.13
N ALA A 58 4.39 -0.23 1.04
CA ALA A 58 2.96 -0.56 1.08
C ALA A 58 2.72 -1.99 1.60
N GLU A 59 3.58 -2.95 1.26
CA GLU A 59 3.54 -4.29 1.81
C GLU A 59 3.86 -4.34 3.30
N GLU A 60 4.83 -3.55 3.76
CA GLU A 60 5.13 -3.45 5.19
C GLU A 60 3.96 -2.86 5.97
N ASP A 61 3.36 -1.79 5.46
CA ASP A 61 2.19 -1.15 6.05
C ASP A 61 1.01 -2.12 6.15
N LEU A 62 0.68 -2.81 5.05
CA LEU A 62 -0.37 -3.83 5.04
C LEU A 62 -0.08 -4.96 6.05
N ARG A 63 1.16 -5.42 6.15
CA ARG A 63 1.54 -6.44 7.16
C ARG A 63 1.40 -5.94 8.59
N ARG A 64 1.68 -4.67 8.87
CA ARG A 64 1.52 -4.07 10.21
C ARG A 64 0.05 -4.00 10.58
N VAL A 65 -0.78 -3.41 9.71
CA VAL A 65 -2.22 -3.27 9.95
C VAL A 65 -2.89 -4.64 10.09
N MET A 66 -2.51 -5.64 9.28
CA MET A 66 -3.04 -7.00 9.42
C MET A 66 -2.65 -7.71 10.73
N ARG A 67 -1.59 -7.29 11.41
CA ARG A 67 -1.18 -7.84 12.72
C ARG A 67 -1.85 -7.12 13.90
N GLU A 68 -2.35 -5.91 13.67
CA GLU A 68 -2.98 -5.05 14.67
C GLU A 68 -4.52 -5.23 14.71
N GLN A 69 -5.10 -5.91 13.71
CA GLN A 69 -6.49 -6.42 13.70
C GLN A 69 -6.64 -7.67 14.57
#